data_AF-A0A7C5R576-F1
#
_entry.id   AF-A0A7C5R576-F1
#
_cell.length_a   1.000
_cell.length_b   1.000
_cell.length_c   1.000
_cell.angle_alpha   90.00
_cell.angle_beta   90.00
_cell.angle_gamma   90.00
#
_symmetry.space_group_name_H-M   'P 1'
#
loop_
_entity.id
_entity.type
_entity.pdbx_description
1 polymer ?
#
loop_
_entity_poly.entity_id
_entity_poly.type
_entity_poly.pdbx_seq_one_letter_code
_entity_poly.pdbx_strand_id
1 'polypeptide(L)'
;MTKRRKRKKRPGGKRESRSNRAEPESPRSLAVTVGWMLATLATPLALVVAAVTASLHSVLPGGMFLAVSRYLLLTAVITGTVTLALIPVVRKARADRPPPAVEWTAIGIGLLPWLWLIWILLWPARPSP
;
A
#
# COMPACT_ATOMS: atom_id res chain seq x y z
N MET A 1 -50.35 -12.29 -43.99
CA MET A 1 -49.37 -11.21 -43.73
C MET A 1 -48.45 -11.61 -42.57
N THR A 2 -47.22 -11.98 -42.89
CA THR A 2 -46.24 -12.67 -42.03
C THR A 2 -45.30 -11.66 -41.36
N LYS A 3 -45.35 -11.54 -40.02
CA LYS A 3 -44.44 -10.66 -39.25
C LYS A 3 -43.05 -11.30 -39.12
N ARG A 4 -42.09 -10.80 -39.91
CA ARG A 4 -40.66 -11.15 -39.87
C ARG A 4 -40.05 -10.84 -38.50
N ARG A 5 -39.49 -11.87 -37.85
CA ARG A 5 -38.65 -11.80 -36.64
C ARG A 5 -37.36 -11.01 -36.93
N LYS A 6 -37.15 -9.87 -36.26
CA LYS A 6 -35.83 -9.20 -36.21
C LYS A 6 -34.94 -9.90 -35.18
N ARG A 7 -34.10 -10.81 -35.66
CA ARG A 7 -33.02 -11.46 -34.91
C ARG A 7 -31.95 -10.41 -34.58
N LYS A 8 -31.94 -9.92 -33.34
CA LYS A 8 -30.94 -8.97 -32.82
C LYS A 8 -29.58 -9.69 -32.73
N LYS A 9 -28.74 -9.54 -33.76
CA LYS A 9 -27.32 -9.94 -33.72
C LYS A 9 -26.65 -9.14 -32.61
N ARG A 10 -26.36 -9.78 -31.48
CA ARG A 10 -25.37 -9.28 -30.51
C ARG A 10 -24.01 -9.33 -31.21
N PRO A 11 -23.24 -8.23 -31.29
CA PRO A 11 -21.87 -8.31 -31.77
C PRO A 11 -21.11 -9.18 -30.78
N GLY A 12 -20.52 -10.27 -31.30
CA GLY A 12 -19.54 -11.05 -30.59
C GLY A 12 -18.38 -10.14 -30.25
N GLY A 13 -18.34 -9.68 -29.00
CA GLY A 13 -17.13 -9.18 -28.39
C GLY A 13 -16.20 -10.36 -28.23
N LYS A 14 -15.41 -10.62 -29.27
CA LYS A 14 -14.15 -11.36 -29.21
C LYS A 14 -13.34 -10.79 -28.05
N ARG A 15 -13.54 -11.35 -26.85
CA ARG A 15 -12.51 -11.39 -25.80
C ARG A 15 -11.57 -12.54 -26.16
N GLU A 16 -11.07 -12.44 -27.38
CA GLU A 16 -10.04 -13.27 -27.95
C GLU A 16 -8.79 -12.86 -27.18
N SER A 17 -8.43 -13.72 -26.22
CA SER A 17 -7.06 -14.20 -26.09
C SER A 17 -6.03 -13.17 -26.55
N ARG A 18 -5.80 -12.14 -25.74
CA ARG A 18 -4.48 -11.51 -25.70
C ARG A 18 -3.55 -12.46 -24.97
N SER A 19 -3.29 -13.60 -25.60
CA SER A 19 -1.97 -14.22 -25.57
C SER A 19 -1.01 -13.30 -26.34
N ASN A 20 -0.85 -12.07 -25.85
CA ASN A 20 0.23 -11.21 -26.30
C ASN A 20 1.43 -11.65 -25.49
N ARG A 21 2.28 -12.46 -26.12
CA ARG A 21 3.74 -12.51 -25.92
C ARG A 21 4.16 -11.45 -24.89
N ALA A 22 4.28 -11.85 -23.63
CA ALA A 22 4.87 -10.98 -22.63
C ALA A 22 6.30 -10.76 -23.13
N GLU A 23 6.59 -9.57 -23.67
CA GLU A 23 7.97 -9.12 -23.70
C GLU A 23 8.48 -9.32 -22.27
N PRO A 24 9.61 -10.03 -22.07
CA PRO A 24 10.12 -10.27 -20.74
C PRO A 24 10.24 -8.92 -20.05
N GLU A 25 9.46 -8.73 -18.98
CA GLU A 25 9.53 -7.49 -18.19
C GLU A 25 11.00 -7.23 -17.85
N SER A 26 11.43 -5.99 -18.02
CA SER A 26 12.82 -5.64 -17.74
C SER A 26 13.18 -6.03 -16.29
N PRO A 27 14.40 -6.53 -16.01
CA PRO A 27 14.83 -6.83 -14.64
C PRO A 27 14.67 -5.64 -13.68
N ARG A 28 14.75 -4.41 -14.21
CA ARG A 28 14.52 -3.16 -13.47
C ARG A 28 13.06 -2.98 -13.04
N SER A 29 12.08 -3.25 -13.90
CA SER A 29 10.66 -3.12 -13.55
C SER A 29 10.23 -4.15 -12.50
N LEU A 30 10.79 -5.36 -12.58
CA LEU A 30 10.61 -6.38 -11.55
C LEU A 30 11.20 -5.94 -10.21
N ALA A 31 12.46 -5.50 -10.19
CA ALA A 31 13.12 -5.02 -8.97
C ALA A 31 12.36 -3.87 -8.30
N VAL A 32 11.89 -2.89 -9.08
CA VAL A 32 11.10 -1.76 -8.56
C VAL A 32 9.78 -2.24 -7.94
N THR A 33 9.09 -3.20 -8.58
CA THR A 33 7.84 -3.69 -8.00
C THR A 33 8.08 -4.53 -6.76
N VAL A 34 9.10 -5.41 -6.76
CA VAL A 34 9.44 -6.19 -5.57
C VAL A 34 9.82 -5.25 -4.42
N GLY A 35 10.62 -4.22 -4.68
CA GLY A 35 10.93 -3.18 -3.70
C GLY A 35 9.69 -2.47 -3.18
N TRP A 36 8.75 -2.12 -4.06
CA TRP A 36 7.48 -1.51 -3.65
C TRP A 36 6.62 -2.45 -2.79
N MET A 37 6.52 -3.73 -3.14
CA MET A 37 5.78 -4.74 -2.37
C MET A 37 6.42 -4.96 -1.00
N LEU A 38 7.75 -5.05 -0.93
CA LEU A 38 8.50 -5.18 0.32
C LEU A 38 8.32 -3.95 1.21
N ALA A 39 8.38 -2.74 0.66
CA ALA A 39 8.10 -1.51 1.41
C ALA A 39 6.65 -1.47 1.92
N THR A 40 5.69 -1.91 1.09
CA THR A 40 4.28 -2.00 1.45
C THR A 40 4.05 -3.00 2.59
N LEU A 41 4.78 -4.11 2.65
CA LEU A 41 4.69 -5.11 3.73
C LEU A 41 5.47 -4.71 4.99
N ALA A 42 6.62 -4.07 4.84
CA ALA A 42 7.45 -3.61 5.96
C ALA A 42 6.75 -2.52 6.79
N THR A 43 6.00 -1.63 6.13
CA THR A 43 5.28 -0.53 6.77
C THR A 43 4.28 -0.99 7.85
N PRO A 44 3.29 -1.87 7.57
CA PRO A 44 2.35 -2.34 8.58
C PRO A 44 3.05 -3.20 9.64
N LEU A 45 4.08 -3.96 9.29
CA LEU A 45 4.85 -4.72 10.27
C LEU A 45 5.51 -3.80 11.30
N ALA A 46 6.18 -2.74 10.84
CA ALA A 46 6.78 -1.73 11.71
C ALA A 46 5.71 -1.05 12.59
N LEU A 47 4.52 -0.74 12.03
CA LEU A 47 3.40 -0.16 12.78
C LEU A 47 2.87 -1.09 13.87
N VAL A 48 2.66 -2.37 13.57
CA VAL A 48 2.17 -3.35 14.55
C VAL A 48 3.16 -3.48 15.70
N VAL A 49 4.46 -3.61 15.41
CA VAL A 49 5.48 -3.72 16.46
C VAL A 49 5.60 -2.42 17.26
N ALA A 50 5.49 -1.25 16.61
CA ALA A 50 5.44 0.04 17.28
C ALA A 50 4.23 0.15 18.23
N ALA A 51 3.06 -0.34 17.81
CA ALA A 51 1.84 -0.31 18.61
C ALA A 51 1.94 -1.26 19.81
N VAL A 52 2.45 -2.48 19.61
CA VAL A 52 2.68 -3.44 20.69
C VAL A 52 3.66 -2.89 21.73
N THR A 53 4.77 -2.30 21.29
CA THR A 53 5.77 -1.72 22.19
C THR A 53 5.27 -0.48 22.92
N ALA A 54 4.45 0.37 22.28
CA ALA A 54 3.76 1.47 22.96
C ALA A 54 2.77 0.97 24.01
N SER A 55 1.99 -0.07 23.69
CA SER A 55 1.06 -0.69 24.65
C SER A 55 1.79 -1.32 25.82
N LEU A 56 2.91 -1.99 25.60
CA LEU A 56 3.73 -2.56 26.67
C LEU A 56 4.26 -1.49 27.63
N HIS A 57 4.62 -0.31 27.13
CA HIS A 57 5.03 0.82 27.98
C HIS A 57 3.93 1.25 28.96
N SER A 58 2.65 1.13 28.60
CA SER A 58 1.53 1.46 29.48
C SER A 58 1.35 0.49 30.66
N VAL A 59 1.85 -0.75 30.54
CA VAL A 59 1.75 -1.80 31.56
C VAL A 59 3.06 -1.94 32.35
N LEU A 60 4.20 -1.82 31.67
CA LEU A 60 5.54 -1.92 32.22
C LEU A 60 6.28 -0.61 31.92
N PRO A 61 6.22 0.38 32.84
CA PRO A 61 6.84 1.68 32.61
C PRO A 61 8.36 1.52 32.51
N GLY A 62 8.86 1.68 31.29
CA GLY A 62 10.28 1.63 30.95
C GLY A 62 10.56 2.46 29.71
N GLY A 63 11.58 3.33 29.78
CA GLY A 63 11.93 4.26 28.68
C GLY A 63 12.34 3.57 27.39
N MET A 64 12.85 2.33 27.47
CA MET A 64 13.26 1.54 26.31
C MET A 64 12.09 1.20 25.38
N PHE A 65 10.93 0.78 25.92
CA PHE A 65 9.76 0.43 25.09
C PHE A 65 9.23 1.62 24.31
N LEU A 66 9.20 2.80 24.95
CA LEU A 66 8.80 4.04 24.30
C LEU A 66 9.80 4.47 23.20
N ALA A 67 11.10 4.33 23.47
CA ALA A 67 12.13 4.63 22.47
C ALA A 67 12.03 3.70 21.25
N VAL A 68 11.92 2.38 21.47
CA VAL A 68 11.76 1.38 20.40
C VAL A 68 10.50 1.66 19.57
N SER A 69 9.38 1.95 20.23
CA SER A 69 8.13 2.31 19.54
C SER A 69 8.31 3.52 18.62
N ARG A 70 8.99 4.58 19.09
CA ARG A 70 9.26 5.79 18.29
C ARG A 70 10.17 5.52 17.09
N TYR A 71 11.22 4.70 17.26
CA TYR A 71 12.10 4.31 16.16
C TYR A 71 11.36 3.48 15.09
N LEU A 72 10.48 2.58 15.53
CA LEU A 72 9.66 1.79 14.62
C LEU A 72 8.62 2.64 13.90
N LEU A 73 8.02 3.62 14.57
CA LEU A 73 7.13 4.59 13.94
C LEU A 73 7.86 5.42 12.89
N LEU A 74 9.07 5.91 13.21
CA LEU A 74 9.91 6.62 12.23
C LEU A 74 10.22 5.75 11.02
N THR A 75 10.58 4.49 11.27
CA THR A 75 10.83 3.51 10.20
C THR A 75 9.59 3.32 9.34
N ALA A 76 8.41 3.18 9.95
CA ALA A 76 7.14 3.08 9.25
C ALA A 76 6.82 4.33 8.41
N VAL A 77 7.12 5.53 8.90
CA VAL A 77 6.96 6.78 8.13
C VAL A 77 7.87 6.76 6.89
N ILE A 78 9.13 6.34 7.04
CA ILE A 78 10.09 6.24 5.93
C ILE A 78 9.64 5.18 4.92
N THR A 79 9.30 3.96 5.35
CA THR A 79 8.86 2.90 4.43
C THR A 79 7.51 3.23 3.80
N GLY A 80 6.61 3.91 4.53
CA GLY A 80 5.33 4.39 4.04
C GLY A 80 5.49 5.48 2.98
N THR A 81 6.38 6.45 3.19
CA THR A 81 6.71 7.45 2.16
C THR A 81 7.34 6.83 0.92
N VAL A 82 8.29 5.91 1.10
CA VAL A 82 8.88 5.15 -0.03
C VAL A 82 7.79 4.40 -0.79
N THR A 83 6.86 3.76 -0.07
CA THR A 83 5.72 3.06 -0.68
C THR A 83 4.89 4.00 -1.54
N LEU A 84 4.52 5.17 -1.04
CA LEU A 84 3.75 6.18 -1.78
C LEU A 84 4.53 6.74 -2.98
N ALA A 85 5.82 7.03 -2.79
CA ALA A 85 6.70 7.58 -3.83
C ALA A 85 6.95 6.59 -4.97
N LEU A 86 6.95 5.28 -4.68
CA LEU A 86 7.13 4.23 -5.69
C LEU A 86 5.87 3.96 -6.53
N ILE A 87 4.67 4.35 -6.10
CA ILE A 87 3.44 4.19 -6.89
C ILE A 87 3.57 4.75 -8.32
N PRO A 88 3.93 6.04 -8.53
CA PRO A 88 4.09 6.57 -9.89
C PRO A 88 5.21 5.87 -10.67
N VAL A 89 6.25 5.39 -10.01
CA VAL A 89 7.36 4.66 -10.64
C VAL A 89 6.90 3.28 -11.12
N VAL A 90 6.21 2.52 -10.27
CA VAL A 90 5.64 1.21 -10.61
C VAL A 90 4.60 1.34 -11.72
N ARG A 91 3.74 2.37 -11.67
CA ARG A 91 2.75 2.64 -12.72
C ARG A 91 3.36 2.96 -14.08
N LYS A 92 4.55 3.56 -14.11
CA LYS A 92 5.29 3.84 -15.35
C LYS A 92 6.13 2.65 -15.81
N ALA A 93 6.68 1.88 -14.87
CA ALA A 93 7.60 0.78 -15.15
C ALA A 93 6.88 -0.50 -15.61
N ARG A 94 5.61 -0.69 -15.23
CA ARG A 94 4.82 -1.85 -15.63
C ARG A 94 4.05 -1.60 -16.92
N ALA A 95 4.14 -2.57 -17.84
CA ALA A 95 3.31 -2.60 -19.05
C ALA A 95 1.83 -2.86 -18.70
N ASP A 96 1.60 -3.77 -17.75
CA ASP A 96 0.28 -4.03 -17.17
C ASP A 96 0.10 -3.29 -15.85
N ARG A 97 -0.89 -2.41 -15.79
CA ARG A 97 -1.17 -1.62 -14.59
C ARG A 97 -1.54 -2.53 -13.42
N PRO A 98 -1.03 -2.26 -12.20
CA PRO A 98 -1.45 -3.03 -11.03
C PRO A 98 -2.96 -2.87 -10.83
N PRO A 99 -3.66 -3.91 -10.34
CA PRO A 99 -5.08 -3.84 -10.09
C PRO A 99 -5.38 -2.71 -9.08
N PRO A 100 -6.42 -1.91 -9.31
CA PRO A 100 -6.67 -0.68 -8.54
C PRO A 100 -6.84 -0.96 -7.04
N ALA A 101 -7.35 -2.14 -6.65
CA ALA A 101 -7.46 -2.53 -5.24
C ALA A 101 -6.09 -2.55 -4.52
N VAL A 102 -5.02 -2.98 -5.21
CA VAL A 102 -3.67 -3.02 -4.64
C VAL A 102 -3.08 -1.61 -4.53
N GLU A 103 -3.32 -0.74 -5.52
CA GLU A 103 -2.90 0.66 -5.44
C GLU A 103 -3.56 1.37 -4.25
N TRP A 104 -4.88 1.23 -4.06
CA TRP A 104 -5.58 1.83 -2.92
C TRP A 104 -5.10 1.29 -1.58
N THR A 105 -4.81 -0.01 -1.50
CA THR A 105 -4.26 -0.62 -0.29
C THR A 105 -2.89 -0.05 0.04
N ALA A 106 -2.00 0.07 -0.95
CA ALA A 106 -0.68 0.65 -0.76
C ALA A 106 -0.74 2.13 -0.36
N ILE A 107 -1.69 2.90 -0.91
CA ILE A 107 -1.93 4.29 -0.50
C ILE A 107 -2.36 4.33 0.97
N GLY A 108 -3.34 3.51 1.35
CA GLY A 108 -3.82 3.45 2.73
C GLY A 108 -2.71 3.09 3.72
N ILE A 109 -1.94 2.05 3.40
CA ILE A 109 -0.79 1.62 4.21
C ILE A 109 0.27 2.71 4.32
N GLY A 110 0.61 3.37 3.21
CA GLY A 110 1.63 4.42 3.18
C GLY A 110 1.24 5.69 3.94
N LEU A 111 -0.05 5.99 4.02
CA LEU A 111 -0.58 7.15 4.76
C LEU A 111 -0.78 6.87 6.26
N LEU A 112 -1.02 5.61 6.64
CA LEU A 112 -1.26 5.21 8.02
C LEU A 112 -0.20 5.70 9.04
N PRO A 113 1.12 5.59 8.79
CA PRO A 113 2.13 6.08 9.74
C PRO A 113 2.09 7.61 9.89
N TRP A 114 1.72 8.35 8.84
CA TRP A 114 1.56 9.80 8.90
C TRP A 114 0.36 10.20 9.74
N LEU A 115 -0.77 9.53 9.56
CA LEU A 115 -1.97 9.79 10.37
C LEU A 115 -1.67 9.57 11.86
N TRP A 116 -0.93 8.52 12.19
CA TRP A 116 -0.54 8.28 13.58
C TRP A 116 0.44 9.33 14.10
N LEU A 117 1.45 9.72 13.32
CA LEU A 117 2.37 10.78 13.70
C LEU A 117 1.64 12.11 13.93
N ILE A 118 0.74 12.48 13.01
CA ILE A 118 -0.08 13.69 13.11
C ILE A 118 -0.98 13.62 14.35
N TRP A 119 -1.59 12.48 14.66
CA TRP A 119 -2.36 12.30 15.88
C TRP A 119 -1.48 12.58 17.11
N ILE A 120 -0.31 11.95 17.22
CA ILE A 120 0.61 12.16 18.35
C ILE A 120 1.01 13.65 18.49
N LEU A 121 1.24 14.33 17.37
CA LEU A 121 1.63 15.74 17.35
C LEU A 121 0.47 16.70 17.67
N LEU A 122 -0.75 16.40 17.20
CA LEU A 122 -1.94 17.23 17.41
C LEU A 122 -2.61 17.00 18.76
N TRP A 123 -2.41 15.82 19.35
CA TRP A 123 -2.90 15.47 20.67
C TRP A 123 -1.72 15.25 21.63
N PRO A 124 -0.89 16.28 21.89
CA PRO A 124 0.03 16.19 23.01
C PRO A 124 -0.84 16.02 24.25
N ALA A 125 -0.56 14.98 25.03
CA ALA A 125 -1.24 14.70 26.28
C ALA A 125 -1.47 16.02 27.03
N ARG A 126 -2.74 16.41 27.21
CA ARG A 126 -3.07 17.51 28.11
C ARG A 126 -2.37 17.17 29.44
N PRO A 127 -1.63 18.10 30.06
CA PRO A 127 -1.10 17.85 31.38
C PRO A 127 -2.27 17.42 32.26
N SER A 128 -2.21 16.20 32.78
CA SER A 128 -3.17 15.73 33.77
C SER A 128 -3.12 16.70 34.96
N PRO A 129 -4.28 17.19 35.44
CA PRO A 129 -4.35 18.09 36.58
C PRO A 129 -3.80 17.46 37.86
#